data_AF-A0A916JKL4-F1
#
_entry.id   AF-A0A916JKL4-F1
#
_cell.length_a   1.000
_cell.length_b   1.000
_cell.length_c   1.000
_cell.angle_alpha   90.00
_cell.angle_beta   90.00
_cell.angle_gamma   90.00
#
_symmetry.space_group_name_H-M   'P 1'
#
loop_
_entity.id
_entity.type
_entity.pdbx_description
1 polymer ?
#
loop_
_entity_poly.entity_id
_entity_poly.type
_entity_poly.pdbx_seq_one_letter_code
_entity_poly.pdbx_strand_id
1 'polypeptide(L)'
;MLFEYPKYLLLFISLQLFASCNKKKDPIRFEFEIITEDYYTGDPLSDVEVSCFTKGVNGGTYNNTFQLEASEFTNHSGIALFNVEYGGLEVIKLTFDKASYFQQTSEYNPDTFSTNEVNTIRIPLKKKGHISIRIMNAFPISEFDEITFNSLNADCNECVKFNSLNLQGTAIDTTLSGGIVANRYFKYQYIVTKSGSSTNFLDSTYCDADTTFIDINY
;
A
#
# COMPACT_ATOMS: atom_id res chain seq x y z
N MET A 1 -54.43 6.51 65.53
CA MET A 1 -54.04 7.16 64.26
C MET A 1 -53.60 6.07 63.31
N LEU A 2 -54.53 5.54 62.52
CA LEU A 2 -54.29 4.54 61.47
C LEU A 2 -54.22 5.31 60.15
N PHE A 3 -53.07 5.24 59.48
CA PHE A 3 -52.80 5.98 58.24
C PHE A 3 -53.39 5.22 57.04
N GLU A 4 -54.36 5.84 56.37
CA GLU A 4 -54.92 5.37 55.10
C GLU A 4 -54.03 5.81 53.91
N TYR A 5 -53.13 4.93 53.43
CA TYR A 5 -52.36 5.17 52.20
C TYR A 5 -52.38 4.05 51.12
N PRO A 6 -53.36 3.12 51.01
CA PRO A 6 -53.23 2.03 50.04
C PRO A 6 -53.55 2.41 48.59
N LYS A 7 -54.17 3.57 48.30
CA LYS A 7 -54.65 3.90 46.94
C LYS A 7 -53.64 4.64 46.05
N TYR A 8 -52.68 5.35 46.61
CA TYR A 8 -51.72 6.13 45.81
C TYR A 8 -50.42 5.37 45.49
N LEU A 9 -50.12 4.29 46.22
CA LEU A 9 -48.94 3.47 46.00
C LEU A 9 -49.01 2.67 44.67
N LEU A 10 -50.22 2.21 44.30
CA LEU A 10 -50.46 1.49 43.05
C LEU A 10 -50.35 2.38 41.80
N LEU A 11 -50.62 3.69 41.93
CA LEU A 11 -50.51 4.64 40.83
C LEU A 11 -49.05 5.03 40.52
N PHE A 12 -48.16 4.95 41.51
CA PHE A 12 -46.74 5.27 41.34
C PHE A 12 -45.95 4.13 40.67
N ILE A 13 -46.38 2.88 40.88
CA ILE A 13 -45.74 1.68 40.30
C ILE A 13 -46.10 1.53 38.81
N SER A 14 -47.30 1.94 38.38
CA SER A 14 -47.68 1.89 36.95
C SER A 14 -46.97 2.95 36.10
N LEU A 15 -46.49 4.05 36.69
CA LEU A 15 -45.82 5.13 35.98
C LEU A 15 -44.35 4.82 35.64
N GLN A 16 -43.73 3.83 36.29
CA GLN A 16 -42.34 3.44 36.02
C GLN A 16 -42.18 2.43 34.89
N LEU A 17 -43.28 1.85 34.37
CA LEU A 17 -43.24 0.91 33.24
C LEU A 17 -43.16 1.60 31.86
N PHE A 18 -43.33 2.93 31.80
CA PHE A 18 -43.20 3.72 30.56
C PHE A 18 -41.85 4.43 30.42
N ALA A 19 -40.89 4.17 31.31
CA ALA A 19 -39.47 4.42 31.03
C ALA A 19 -38.96 3.37 30.03
N SER A 20 -39.58 3.38 28.84
CA SER A 20 -39.23 2.58 27.68
C SER A 20 -37.76 2.84 27.37
N CYS A 21 -36.94 1.84 27.68
CA CYS A 21 -35.54 1.80 27.34
C CYS A 21 -35.46 1.79 25.81
N ASN A 22 -35.28 2.95 25.19
CA ASN A 22 -34.90 3.06 23.78
C ASN A 22 -33.50 2.45 23.63
N LYS A 23 -33.41 1.12 23.60
CA LYS A 23 -32.21 0.42 23.12
C LYS A 23 -32.03 0.85 21.68
N LYS A 24 -31.11 1.80 21.46
CA LYS A 24 -30.55 2.02 20.13
C LYS A 24 -30.07 0.65 19.68
N LYS A 25 -30.60 0.18 18.54
CA LYS A 25 -30.08 -1.04 17.91
C LYS A 25 -28.61 -0.78 17.63
N ASP A 26 -27.75 -1.73 17.97
CA ASP A 26 -26.35 -1.65 17.63
C ASP A 26 -26.24 -1.48 16.10
N PRO A 27 -25.40 -0.57 15.62
CA PRO A 27 -25.20 -0.38 14.18
C PRO A 27 -24.69 -1.69 13.58
N ILE A 28 -25.19 -2.02 12.39
CA ILE A 28 -24.64 -3.12 11.59
C ILE A 28 -23.22 -2.72 11.20
N ARG A 29 -22.27 -3.66 11.25
CA ARG A 29 -20.85 -3.42 10.96
C ARG A 29 -20.32 -4.47 9.99
N PHE A 30 -19.36 -4.07 9.18
CA PHE A 30 -18.44 -4.99 8.55
C PHE A 30 -17.32 -5.31 9.55
N GLU A 31 -17.00 -6.59 9.69
CA GLU A 31 -15.84 -7.06 10.43
C GLU A 31 -14.77 -7.46 9.41
N PHE A 32 -13.57 -6.92 9.55
CA PHE A 32 -12.43 -7.20 8.66
C PHE A 32 -11.29 -7.86 9.41
N GLU A 33 -10.76 -8.91 8.80
CA GLU A 33 -9.46 -9.49 9.13
C GLU A 33 -8.50 -9.22 7.98
N ILE A 34 -7.55 -8.32 8.22
CA ILE A 34 -6.52 -7.98 7.25
C ILE A 34 -5.27 -8.79 7.57
N ILE A 35 -4.74 -9.48 6.56
CA ILE A 35 -3.50 -10.25 6.65
C ILE A 35 -2.50 -9.62 5.68
N THR A 36 -1.39 -9.13 6.21
CA THR A 36 -0.28 -8.57 5.42
C THR A 36 0.91 -9.51 5.42
N GLU A 37 1.50 -9.69 4.24
CA GLU A 37 2.64 -10.59 4.03
C GLU A 37 3.65 -9.95 3.07
N ASP A 38 4.92 -10.34 3.16
CA ASP A 38 5.90 -9.95 2.16
C ASP A 38 5.61 -10.71 0.86
N TYR A 39 5.55 -9.97 -0.25
CA TYR A 39 5.13 -10.51 -1.55
C TYR A 39 5.96 -11.70 -2.04
N TYR A 40 7.25 -11.77 -1.68
CA TYR A 40 8.15 -12.79 -2.20
C TYR A 40 8.36 -13.97 -1.25
N THR A 41 8.46 -13.69 0.05
CA THR A 41 8.71 -14.70 1.07
C THR A 41 7.41 -15.31 1.61
N GLY A 42 6.30 -14.58 1.53
CA GLY A 42 5.05 -14.95 2.20
C GLY A 42 5.10 -14.79 3.72
N ASP A 43 6.18 -14.21 4.25
CA ASP A 43 6.35 -14.01 5.68
C ASP A 43 5.36 -12.94 6.18
N PRO A 44 4.74 -13.14 7.37
CA PRO A 44 3.81 -12.17 7.92
C PRO A 44 4.51 -10.84 8.24
N LEU A 45 3.84 -9.72 7.98
CA LEU A 45 4.37 -8.38 8.24
C LEU A 45 3.71 -7.73 9.46
N SER A 46 4.43 -7.65 10.57
CA SER A 46 4.02 -6.84 11.72
C SER A 46 4.12 -5.35 11.43
N ASP A 47 3.48 -4.51 12.24
CA ASP A 47 3.63 -3.05 12.23
C ASP A 47 3.40 -2.42 10.85
N VAL A 48 2.49 -2.97 10.06
CA VAL A 48 1.91 -2.30 8.89
C VAL A 48 0.75 -1.45 9.40
N GLU A 49 0.78 -0.15 9.14
CA GLU A 49 -0.38 0.71 9.37
C GLU A 49 -1.43 0.41 8.30
N VAL A 50 -2.61 -0.05 8.75
CA VAL A 50 -3.76 -0.32 7.90
C VAL A 50 -4.80 0.75 8.18
N SER A 51 -4.98 1.67 7.23
CA SER A 51 -5.98 2.72 7.32
C SER A 51 -7.17 2.43 6.40
N CYS A 52 -8.37 2.46 6.98
CA CYS A 52 -9.63 2.28 6.27
C CYS A 52 -10.31 3.63 6.07
N PHE A 53 -10.51 3.99 4.81
CA PHE A 53 -11.25 5.17 4.41
C PHE A 53 -12.56 4.78 3.74
N THR A 54 -13.60 5.57 3.94
CA THR A 54 -14.87 5.38 3.25
C THR A 54 -15.31 6.61 2.50
N LYS A 55 -16.09 6.41 1.43
CA LYS A 55 -16.78 7.45 0.67
C LYS A 55 -18.23 7.02 0.53
N GLY A 56 -19.19 7.93 0.72
CA GLY A 56 -20.61 7.59 0.67
C GLY A 56 -21.55 8.68 1.19
N VAL A 57 -22.78 8.28 1.50
CA VAL A 57 -23.81 9.12 2.10
C VAL A 57 -23.73 9.04 3.61
N ASN A 58 -23.40 10.16 4.25
CA ASN A 58 -23.44 10.29 5.71
C ASN A 58 -24.41 11.42 6.09
N GLY A 59 -25.37 11.13 6.97
CA GLY A 59 -26.37 12.11 7.42
C GLY A 59 -27.25 12.68 6.30
N GLY A 60 -27.48 11.91 5.21
CA GLY A 60 -28.28 12.36 4.07
C GLY A 60 -27.56 13.29 3.10
N THR A 61 -26.28 13.61 3.34
CA THR A 61 -25.43 14.37 2.42
C THR A 61 -24.45 13.41 1.74
N TYR A 62 -24.36 13.48 0.42
CA TYR A 62 -23.36 12.74 -0.33
C TYR A 62 -21.98 13.36 -0.10
N ASN A 63 -21.06 12.60 0.50
CA ASN A 63 -19.68 13.01 0.68
C ASN A 63 -18.81 12.38 -0.41
N ASN A 64 -18.30 13.21 -1.33
CA ASN A 64 -17.43 12.74 -2.40
C ASN A 64 -15.94 12.67 -1.99
N THR A 65 -15.62 12.89 -0.71
CA THR A 65 -14.27 12.79 -0.18
C THR A 65 -14.12 11.57 0.70
N PHE A 66 -12.97 10.91 0.63
CA PHE A 66 -12.64 9.82 1.52
C PHE A 66 -12.47 10.34 2.96
N GLN A 67 -13.17 9.72 3.91
CA GLN A 67 -13.06 9.97 5.34
C GLN A 67 -12.36 8.79 6.00
N LEU A 68 -11.43 9.05 6.91
CA LEU A 68 -10.79 7.99 7.70
C LEU A 68 -11.78 7.47 8.74
N GLU A 69 -12.09 6.17 8.69
CA GLU A 69 -12.99 5.52 9.65
C GLU A 69 -12.22 4.78 10.74
N ALA A 70 -11.11 4.14 10.38
CA ALA A 70 -10.28 3.37 11.30
C ALA A 70 -8.83 3.33 10.83
N SER A 71 -7.88 3.24 11.77
CA SER A 71 -6.48 2.90 11.52
C SER A 71 -5.99 1.96 12.62
N GLU A 72 -5.29 0.90 12.24
CA GLU A 72 -4.75 -0.11 13.16
C GLU A 72 -3.40 -0.65 12.64
N PHE A 73 -2.56 -1.15 13.54
CA PHE A 73 -1.30 -1.79 13.16
C PHE A 73 -1.43 -3.31 13.16
N THR A 74 -0.79 -3.97 12.20
CA THR A 74 -0.73 -5.43 12.18
C THR A 74 0.14 -5.97 13.31
N ASN A 75 -0.31 -7.07 13.92
CA ASN A 75 0.42 -7.76 14.99
C ASN A 75 1.59 -8.62 14.45
N HIS A 76 2.27 -9.38 15.33
CA HIS A 76 3.38 -10.24 14.95
C HIS A 76 3.04 -11.35 13.93
N SER A 77 1.75 -11.67 13.76
CA SER A 77 1.26 -12.63 12.78
C SER A 77 0.84 -11.96 11.46
N GLY A 78 1.08 -10.66 11.32
CA GLY A 78 0.66 -9.88 10.14
C GLY A 78 -0.84 -9.57 10.11
N ILE A 79 -1.53 -9.69 11.24
CA ILE A 79 -3.00 -9.55 11.30
C ILE A 79 -3.39 -8.21 11.93
N ALA A 80 -4.29 -7.48 11.27
CA ALA A 80 -5.02 -6.34 11.84
C ALA A 80 -6.53 -6.62 11.78
N LEU A 81 -7.25 -6.22 12.84
CA LEU A 81 -8.70 -6.39 12.96
C LEU A 81 -9.34 -5.01 13.12
N PHE A 82 -10.34 -4.70 12.32
CA PHE A 82 -11.14 -3.49 12.53
C PHE A 82 -12.58 -3.67 12.03
N ASN A 83 -13.45 -2.79 12.53
CA ASN A 83 -14.87 -2.80 12.20
C ASN A 83 -15.24 -1.46 11.57
N VAL A 84 -16.06 -1.50 10.53
CA VAL A 84 -16.56 -0.31 9.84
C VAL A 84 -18.08 -0.32 9.92
N GLU A 85 -18.70 0.81 10.26
CA GLU A 85 -20.16 0.88 10.32
C GLU A 85 -20.76 0.74 8.91
N TYR A 86 -21.74 -0.15 8.79
CA TYR A 86 -22.49 -0.36 7.56
C TYR A 86 -23.53 0.74 7.39
N GLY A 87 -23.57 1.37 6.23
CA GLY A 87 -24.66 2.26 5.82
C GLY A 87 -24.21 3.36 4.87
N GLY A 88 -24.87 3.45 3.71
CA GLY A 88 -24.65 4.53 2.75
C GLY A 88 -23.25 4.56 2.11
N LEU A 89 -22.42 3.53 2.32
CA LEU A 89 -21.08 3.45 1.75
C LEU A 89 -21.15 3.16 0.24
N GLU A 90 -20.31 3.85 -0.54
CA GLU A 90 -20.12 3.60 -1.98
C GLU A 90 -18.80 2.89 -2.23
N VAL A 91 -17.74 3.30 -1.52
CA VAL A 91 -16.38 2.75 -1.66
C VAL A 91 -15.72 2.62 -0.31
N ILE A 92 -15.06 1.48 -0.08
CA ILE A 92 -14.11 1.28 1.01
C ILE A 92 -12.72 1.27 0.39
N LYS A 93 -11.85 2.16 0.85
CA LYS A 93 -10.45 2.24 0.44
C LYS A 93 -9.56 1.86 1.61
N LEU A 94 -8.76 0.82 1.42
CA LEU A 94 -7.73 0.42 2.37
C LEU A 94 -6.38 0.91 1.89
N THR A 95 -5.60 1.52 2.77
CA THR A 95 -4.20 1.86 2.53
C THR A 95 -3.31 1.14 3.51
N PHE A 96 -2.18 0.65 3.03
CA PHE A 96 -1.21 -0.13 3.78
C PHE A 96 0.12 0.60 3.72
N ASP A 97 0.60 1.06 4.86
CA ASP A 97 1.87 1.76 4.98
C ASP A 97 2.81 1.06 5.95
N LYS A 98 4.04 0.86 5.52
CA LYS A 98 5.10 0.29 6.34
C LYS A 98 6.44 0.81 5.86
N ALA A 99 7.28 1.23 6.81
CA ALA A 99 8.64 1.62 6.51
C ALA A 99 9.37 0.52 5.73
N SER A 100 10.12 0.92 4.69
CA SER A 100 10.84 0.03 3.78
C SER A 100 9.97 -0.87 2.89
N TYR A 101 8.68 -0.60 2.78
CA TYR A 101 7.80 -1.21 1.77
C TYR A 101 7.20 -0.12 0.86
N PHE A 102 6.73 -0.52 -0.31
CA PHE A 102 5.91 0.34 -1.15
C PHE A 102 4.51 0.46 -0.54
N GLN A 103 3.97 1.68 -0.49
CA GLN A 103 2.61 1.90 -0.02
C GLN A 103 1.63 1.23 -0.98
N GLN A 104 0.68 0.50 -0.45
CA GLN A 104 -0.36 -0.11 -1.27
C GLN A 104 -1.72 0.51 -0.96
N THR A 105 -2.53 0.71 -1.99
CA THR A 105 -3.92 1.15 -1.87
C THR A 105 -4.82 0.16 -2.61
N SER A 106 -5.97 -0.15 -2.03
CA SER A 106 -6.97 -1.02 -2.65
C SER A 106 -8.37 -0.47 -2.38
N GLU A 107 -9.20 -0.43 -3.42
CA GLU A 107 -10.58 0.04 -3.32
C GLU A 107 -11.54 -1.12 -3.56
N TYR A 108 -12.59 -1.19 -2.75
CA TYR A 108 -13.56 -2.26 -2.73
C TYR A 108 -14.98 -1.69 -2.76
N ASN A 109 -15.88 -2.40 -3.43
CA ASN A 109 -17.31 -2.14 -3.34
C ASN A 109 -17.84 -2.74 -2.03
N PRO A 110 -18.49 -1.97 -1.14
CA PRO A 110 -19.08 -2.50 0.10
C PRO A 110 -20.00 -3.71 -0.09
N ASP A 111 -20.69 -3.81 -1.22
CA ASP A 111 -21.62 -4.90 -1.54
C ASP A 111 -20.91 -6.27 -1.67
N THR A 112 -19.58 -6.29 -1.79
CA THR A 112 -18.81 -7.55 -1.85
C THR A 112 -18.55 -8.16 -0.47
N PHE A 113 -18.84 -7.42 0.61
CA PHE A 113 -18.55 -7.85 1.98
C PHE A 113 -19.79 -8.32 2.72
N SER A 114 -19.61 -9.32 3.59
CA SER A 114 -20.64 -9.83 4.49
C SER A 114 -20.72 -8.99 5.75
N THR A 115 -21.94 -8.71 6.22
CA THR A 115 -22.21 -8.13 7.54
C THR A 115 -22.50 -9.19 8.62
N ASN A 116 -22.50 -10.47 8.24
CA ASN A 116 -22.79 -11.59 9.13
C ASN A 116 -21.54 -12.46 9.43
N GLU A 117 -20.46 -12.24 8.69
CA GLU A 117 -19.22 -13.02 8.76
C GLU A 117 -18.01 -12.09 8.71
N VAL A 118 -16.87 -12.56 9.23
CA VAL A 118 -15.60 -11.84 9.13
C VAL A 118 -15.10 -11.88 7.69
N ASN A 119 -14.76 -10.71 7.15
CA ASN A 119 -14.23 -10.55 5.80
C ASN A 119 -12.70 -10.59 5.85
N THR A 120 -12.10 -11.68 5.37
CA THR A 120 -10.63 -11.81 5.33
C THR A 120 -10.06 -11.24 4.02
N ILE A 121 -9.08 -10.34 4.13
CA ILE A 121 -8.38 -9.73 2.98
C ILE A 121 -6.88 -9.97 3.15
N ARG A 122 -6.25 -10.56 2.13
CA ARG A 122 -4.80 -10.79 2.08
C ARG A 122 -4.12 -9.77 1.18
N ILE A 123 -3.09 -9.10 1.70
CA ILE A 123 -2.39 -8.01 1.02
C ILE A 123 -0.89 -8.26 1.04
N PRO A 124 -0.31 -8.70 -0.09
CA PRO A 124 1.12 -8.89 -0.19
C PRO A 124 1.83 -7.57 -0.52
N LEU A 125 2.74 -7.12 0.33
CA LEU A 125 3.51 -5.88 0.17
C LEU A 125 4.90 -6.14 -0.43
N LYS A 126 5.34 -5.24 -1.31
CA LYS A 126 6.68 -5.32 -1.92
C LYS A 126 7.68 -4.49 -1.13
N LYS A 127 8.78 -5.12 -0.71
CA LYS A 127 9.87 -4.42 -0.04
C LYS A 127 10.56 -3.43 -0.98
N LYS A 128 10.84 -2.24 -0.47
CA LYS A 128 11.53 -1.15 -1.17
C LYS A 128 13.04 -1.29 -0.98
N GLY A 129 13.77 -1.11 -2.07
CA GLY A 129 15.22 -0.95 -2.11
C GLY A 129 15.59 0.26 -2.96
N HIS A 130 16.89 0.48 -3.12
CA HIS A 130 17.40 1.60 -3.92
C HIS A 130 18.53 1.14 -4.84
N ILE A 131 18.63 1.75 -6.02
CA ILE A 131 19.71 1.49 -6.96
C ILE A 131 20.43 2.78 -7.33
N SER A 132 21.74 2.68 -7.53
CA SER A 132 22.60 3.74 -8.01
C SER A 132 23.53 3.18 -9.09
N ILE A 133 23.32 3.58 -10.34
CA ILE A 133 24.05 3.11 -11.51
C ILE A 133 24.93 4.27 -12.00
N ARG A 134 26.24 4.13 -11.88
CA ARG A 134 27.19 5.06 -12.50
C ARG A 134 27.55 4.56 -13.89
N ILE A 135 27.46 5.43 -14.87
CA ILE A 135 27.81 5.16 -16.27
C ILE A 135 28.93 6.10 -16.65
N MET A 136 30.07 5.54 -17.07
CA MET A 136 31.26 6.29 -17.45
C MET A 136 31.85 5.77 -18.77
N ASN A 137 32.20 6.68 -19.69
CA ASN A 137 33.02 6.34 -20.85
C ASN A 137 34.49 6.33 -20.42
N ALA A 138 34.98 5.15 -20.03
CA ALA A 138 36.33 5.01 -19.48
C ALA A 138 37.41 4.98 -20.59
N PHE A 139 36.99 4.65 -21.82
CA PHE A 139 37.89 4.45 -22.96
C PHE A 139 37.39 5.19 -24.21
N PRO A 140 37.35 6.54 -24.20
CA PRO A 140 36.77 7.31 -25.30
C PRO A 140 37.58 7.15 -26.59
N ILE A 141 36.87 6.93 -27.71
CA ILE A 141 37.44 6.86 -29.06
C ILE A 141 37.09 8.13 -29.85
N SER A 142 35.84 8.59 -29.75
CA SER A 142 35.36 9.76 -30.49
C SER A 142 34.20 10.47 -29.79
N GLU A 143 33.88 11.68 -30.24
CA GLU A 143 32.67 12.41 -29.82
C GLU A 143 31.37 11.70 -30.21
N PHE A 144 31.42 10.71 -31.09
CA PHE A 144 30.28 9.89 -31.51
C PHE A 144 30.08 8.64 -30.66
N ASP A 145 30.93 8.40 -29.66
CA ASP A 145 30.76 7.28 -28.73
C ASP A 145 29.42 7.42 -28.01
N GLU A 146 28.65 6.34 -27.96
CA GLU A 146 27.28 6.36 -27.46
C GLU A 146 27.02 5.16 -26.54
N ILE A 147 26.22 5.37 -25.50
CA ILE A 147 25.59 4.30 -24.73
C ILE A 147 24.08 4.53 -24.64
N THR A 148 23.31 3.49 -24.93
CA THR A 148 21.87 3.45 -24.67
C THR A 148 21.58 2.46 -23.54
N PHE A 149 21.05 2.93 -22.41
CA PHE A 149 20.72 2.10 -21.24
C PHE A 149 19.21 1.89 -21.09
N ASN A 150 18.82 0.66 -20.75
CA ASN A 150 17.44 0.29 -20.44
C ASN A 150 17.34 -0.63 -19.22
N SER A 151 16.50 -0.26 -18.25
CA SER A 151 16.03 -1.18 -17.21
C SER A 151 14.97 -2.13 -17.78
N LEU A 152 15.02 -3.41 -17.40
CA LEU A 152 14.11 -4.46 -17.89
C LEU A 152 13.07 -4.90 -16.83
N ASN A 153 12.88 -4.13 -15.76
CA ASN A 153 11.95 -4.49 -14.69
C ASN A 153 10.52 -4.00 -15.01
N ALA A 154 9.71 -4.86 -15.61
CA ALA A 154 8.35 -4.54 -16.01
C ALA A 154 7.35 -4.45 -14.83
N ASP A 155 7.58 -5.19 -13.75
CA ASP A 155 6.52 -5.54 -12.77
C ASP A 155 6.41 -4.61 -11.56
N CYS A 156 6.86 -3.37 -11.69
CA CYS A 156 6.79 -2.39 -10.62
C CYS A 156 6.38 -1.01 -11.15
N ASN A 157 5.16 -0.60 -10.82
CA ASN A 157 4.61 0.70 -11.23
C ASN A 157 5.27 1.87 -10.49
N GLU A 158 5.68 1.64 -9.24
CA GLU A 158 6.25 2.67 -8.36
C GLU A 158 7.78 2.71 -8.40
N CYS A 159 8.41 1.80 -9.14
CA CYS A 159 9.86 1.76 -9.28
C CYS A 159 10.32 2.71 -10.37
N VAL A 160 11.59 3.12 -10.25
CA VAL A 160 12.26 3.85 -11.31
C VAL A 160 12.35 3.01 -12.58
N LYS A 161 12.06 3.62 -13.72
CA LYS A 161 12.21 3.03 -15.05
C LYS A 161 13.18 3.88 -15.85
N PHE A 162 14.34 3.30 -16.17
CA PHE A 162 15.31 3.93 -17.04
C PHE A 162 15.07 3.38 -18.44
N ASN A 163 14.27 4.07 -19.25
CA ASN A 163 13.92 3.62 -20.59
C ASN A 163 14.63 4.49 -21.61
N SER A 164 15.39 3.87 -22.52
CA SER A 164 16.10 4.48 -23.63
C SER A 164 16.94 5.70 -23.23
N LEU A 165 17.66 5.62 -22.12
CA LEU A 165 18.61 6.68 -21.76
C LEU A 165 19.77 6.62 -22.74
N ASN A 166 19.87 7.64 -23.59
CA ASN A 166 20.94 7.77 -24.57
C ASN A 166 21.95 8.83 -24.09
N LEU A 167 23.21 8.45 -23.97
CA LEU A 167 24.31 9.34 -23.64
C LEU A 167 25.34 9.26 -24.77
N GLN A 168 25.78 10.41 -25.28
CA GLN A 168 26.80 10.51 -26.33
C GLN A 168 27.96 11.43 -25.92
N GLY A 169 29.19 11.04 -26.27
CA GLY A 169 30.40 11.83 -26.09
C GLY A 169 31.55 11.12 -25.39
N THR A 170 32.67 11.83 -25.30
CA THR A 170 33.93 11.31 -24.73
C THR A 170 34.05 11.48 -23.21
N ALA A 171 33.23 12.34 -22.60
CA ALA A 171 33.35 12.74 -21.19
C ALA A 171 32.10 12.36 -20.38
N ILE A 172 31.50 11.21 -20.67
CA ILE A 172 30.32 10.72 -19.94
C ILE A 172 30.76 10.20 -18.58
N ASP A 173 30.16 10.76 -17.53
CA ASP A 173 30.19 10.29 -16.13
C ASP A 173 28.88 10.75 -15.46
N THR A 174 27.89 9.87 -15.45
CA THR A 174 26.53 10.17 -14.97
C THR A 174 26.09 9.09 -14.00
N THR A 175 25.35 9.49 -12.95
CA THR A 175 24.71 8.55 -12.03
C THR A 175 23.20 8.56 -12.21
N LEU A 176 22.61 7.39 -12.36
CA LEU A 176 21.18 7.14 -12.38
C LEU A 176 20.76 6.52 -11.06
N SER A 177 19.72 7.02 -10.43
CA SER A 177 19.28 6.50 -9.13
C SER A 177 17.78 6.46 -9.00
N GLY A 178 17.27 5.51 -8.21
CA GLY A 178 15.87 5.49 -7.86
C GLY A 178 15.44 4.27 -7.05
N GLY A 179 14.17 4.28 -6.66
CA GLY A 179 13.55 3.20 -5.89
C GLY A 179 13.30 1.97 -6.76
N ILE A 180 13.61 0.80 -6.22
CA ILE A 180 13.38 -0.50 -6.84
C ILE A 180 12.72 -1.45 -5.84
N VAL A 181 12.25 -2.60 -6.32
CA VAL A 181 11.84 -3.68 -5.44
C VAL A 181 13.10 -4.41 -4.96
N ALA A 182 13.23 -4.55 -3.64
CA ALA A 182 14.33 -5.25 -2.98
C ALA A 182 14.20 -6.77 -3.06
N ASN A 183 15.26 -7.46 -2.63
CA ASN A 183 15.41 -8.92 -2.57
C ASN A 183 15.23 -9.63 -3.92
N ARG A 184 15.56 -8.97 -5.03
CA ARG A 184 15.45 -9.53 -6.38
C ARG A 184 16.53 -8.98 -7.31
N TYR A 185 16.68 -9.64 -8.44
CA TYR A 185 17.53 -9.15 -9.51
C TYR A 185 16.91 -7.95 -10.23
N PHE A 186 17.65 -6.85 -10.28
CA PHE A 186 17.42 -5.74 -11.20
C PHE A 186 18.07 -6.08 -12.54
N LYS A 187 17.24 -6.33 -13.56
CA LYS A 187 17.71 -6.64 -14.92
C LYS A 187 17.85 -5.38 -15.74
N TYR A 188 18.91 -5.31 -16.54
CA TYR A 188 19.15 -4.18 -17.44
C TYR A 188 19.88 -4.63 -18.71
N GLN A 189 19.73 -3.83 -19.75
CA GLN A 189 20.50 -3.96 -20.98
C GLN A 189 21.11 -2.61 -21.33
N TYR A 190 22.28 -2.64 -21.97
CA TYR A 190 22.85 -1.45 -22.55
C TYR A 190 23.57 -1.75 -23.86
N ILE A 191 23.48 -0.81 -24.79
CA ILE A 191 24.11 -0.89 -26.11
C ILE A 191 25.20 0.17 -26.16
N VAL A 192 26.42 -0.24 -26.45
CA VAL A 192 27.57 0.65 -26.63
C VAL A 192 27.89 0.75 -28.10
N THR A 193 27.94 1.96 -28.64
CA THR A 193 28.36 2.21 -30.02
C THR A 193 29.67 2.99 -30.02
N LYS A 194 30.72 2.42 -30.62
CA LYS A 194 32.01 3.11 -30.84
C LYS A 194 32.48 2.90 -32.28
N SER A 195 32.93 3.97 -32.93
CA SER A 195 33.39 3.95 -34.33
C SER A 195 32.43 3.27 -35.31
N GLY A 196 31.12 3.42 -35.10
CA GLY A 196 30.07 2.83 -35.94
C GLY A 196 29.78 1.35 -35.70
N SER A 197 30.44 0.70 -34.73
CA SER A 197 30.12 -0.67 -34.29
C SER A 197 29.34 -0.63 -32.98
N SER A 198 28.25 -1.39 -32.89
CA SER A 198 27.41 -1.49 -31.70
C SER A 198 27.54 -2.86 -31.06
N THR A 199 27.71 -2.90 -29.73
CA THR A 199 27.72 -4.11 -28.91
C THR A 199 26.60 -4.02 -27.88
N ASN A 200 25.78 -5.07 -27.77
CA ASN A 200 24.70 -5.16 -26.80
C ASN A 200 25.11 -6.02 -25.60
N PHE A 201 24.82 -5.54 -24.40
CA PHE A 201 25.07 -6.20 -23.14
C PHE A 201 23.75 -6.38 -22.39
N LEU A 202 23.55 -7.59 -21.84
CA LEU A 202 22.40 -7.94 -21.02
C LEU A 202 22.92 -8.48 -19.70
N ASP A 203 22.50 -7.88 -18.59
CA ASP A 203 23.02 -8.21 -17.27
C ASP A 203 21.96 -8.03 -16.17
N SER A 204 22.30 -8.45 -14.95
CA SER A 204 21.45 -8.30 -13.77
C SER A 204 22.25 -8.27 -12.48
N THR A 205 21.80 -7.47 -11.52
CA THR A 205 22.41 -7.39 -10.19
C THR A 205 21.36 -7.70 -9.14
N TYR A 206 21.72 -8.51 -8.12
CA TYR A 206 20.84 -8.75 -6.98
C TYR A 206 20.78 -7.49 -6.12
N CYS A 207 19.58 -7.04 -5.79
CA CYS A 207 19.37 -5.84 -5.02
C CYS A 207 18.74 -6.17 -3.67
N ASP A 208 19.44 -5.85 -2.60
CA ASP A 208 18.92 -5.93 -1.23
C ASP A 208 17.98 -4.74 -0.92
N ALA A 209 17.54 -4.64 0.33
CA ALA A 209 16.77 -3.49 0.83
C ALA A 209 17.59 -2.20 0.93
N ASP A 210 18.92 -2.32 0.94
CA ASP A 210 19.85 -1.20 0.93
C ASP A 210 20.10 -0.66 -0.48
N THR A 211 20.94 0.37 -0.60
CA THR A 211 21.37 0.89 -1.90
C THR A 211 22.32 -0.09 -2.58
N THR A 212 21.92 -0.57 -3.75
CA THR A 212 22.78 -1.36 -4.64
C THR A 212 23.50 -0.44 -5.61
N PHE A 213 24.82 -0.62 -5.76
CA PHE A 213 25.66 0.15 -6.67
C PHE A 213 26.05 -0.69 -7.89
N ILE A 214 25.97 -0.08 -9.07
CA ILE A 214 26.41 -0.68 -10.34
C ILE A 214 27.32 0.34 -11.02
N ASP A 215 28.50 -0.10 -11.47
CA ASP A 215 29.41 0.71 -12.26
C ASP A 215 29.50 0.13 -13.69
N ILE A 216 29.10 0.93 -14.67
CA ILE A 216 29.21 0.62 -16.10
C ILE A 216 30.32 1.49 -16.68
N ASN A 217 31.46 0.86 -16.93
CA ASN A 217 32.58 1.46 -17.65
C ASN A 217 32.59 0.92 -19.07
N TYR A 218 32.46 1.80 -20.07
CA TYR A 218 32.41 1.41 -21.47
C TYR A 218 33.42 2.12 -22.36
#